data_AF-A0A9W4MVY7-F1
#
_entry.id   AF-A0A9W4MVY7-F1
#
_cell.length_a   1.000
_cell.length_b   1.000
_cell.length_c   1.000
_cell.angle_alpha   90.00
_cell.angle_beta   90.00
_cell.angle_gamma   90.00
#
_symmetry.space_group_name_H-M   'P 1'
#
loop_
_entity.id
_entity.type
_entity.pdbx_description
1 polymer ?
#
loop_
_entity_poly.entity_id
_entity_poly.type
_entity_poly.pdbx_seq_one_letter_code
_entity_poly.pdbx_strand_id
1 'polypeptide(L)'
;MSLTLKLSSLAIRTLSKPIASQIKAQAREHERFRNICVSMAQALHRFDMRLRLGSIRDSAASQRRAAAEAEARKHKPSMPTVKNASETKAAEEAEAKAKAAAEEAAKPQHYRIRPLSESKAIESGANFISESFLFLVAGGLILFESWRSRNKESTRREGVEGRLAELEQSEQAARGALVALEKELLQLRAKHGDMPKMSSQRILAPEIYEQAPEVDEPAVAQGWLSRVSSYLTFAQSSEKTPEPASDVQPTADKAVSTTQTSDASAATTAQGTSSASKSQ
;
A
#
# COMPACT_ATOMS: atom_id res chain seq x y z
N MET A 1 -34.75 7.21 -9.84
CA MET A 1 -33.40 6.59 -9.83
C MET A 1 -32.97 5.94 -11.16
N SER A 2 -33.82 5.85 -12.19
CA SER A 2 -33.44 5.22 -13.48
C SER A 2 -32.71 6.14 -14.47
N LEU A 3 -32.82 7.46 -14.33
CA LEU A 3 -32.18 8.43 -15.23
C LEU A 3 -30.65 8.41 -15.11
N THR A 4 -30.11 8.36 -13.90
CA THR A 4 -28.67 8.27 -13.66
C THR A 4 -28.08 6.97 -14.21
N LEU A 5 -28.75 5.83 -14.02
CA LEU A 5 -28.35 4.54 -14.58
C LEU A 5 -28.43 4.51 -16.12
N LYS A 6 -29.44 5.18 -16.71
CA LYS A 6 -29.57 5.29 -18.17
C LYS A 6 -28.48 6.17 -18.76
N LEU A 7 -28.21 7.33 -18.15
CA LEU A 7 -27.15 8.24 -18.58
C LEU A 7 -25.76 7.62 -18.40
N SER A 8 -25.50 6.91 -17.29
CA SER A 8 -24.23 6.21 -17.10
C SER A 8 -24.05 5.07 -18.11
N SER A 9 -25.07 4.24 -18.37
CA SER A 9 -24.96 3.18 -19.37
C SER A 9 -24.79 3.73 -20.80
N LEU A 10 -25.42 4.87 -21.11
CA LEU A 10 -25.25 5.56 -22.39
C LEU A 10 -23.84 6.13 -22.52
N ALA A 11 -23.32 6.80 -21.48
CA ALA A 11 -21.96 7.35 -21.46
C ALA A 11 -20.89 6.25 -21.60
N ILE A 12 -21.07 5.11 -20.91
CA ILE A 12 -20.18 3.96 -21.06
C ILE A 12 -20.21 3.47 -22.51
N ARG A 13 -21.39 3.37 -23.14
CA ARG A 13 -21.53 2.90 -24.52
C ARG A 13 -21.01 3.89 -25.55
N THR A 14 -21.15 5.20 -25.31
CA THR A 14 -20.67 6.26 -26.20
C THR A 14 -19.17 6.46 -26.10
N LEU A 15 -18.53 6.17 -24.98
CA LEU A 15 -17.07 6.26 -24.85
C LEU A 15 -16.38 4.96 -25.24
N SER A 16 -16.91 3.81 -24.82
CA SER A 16 -16.22 2.52 -25.02
C SER A 16 -16.18 2.08 -26.49
N LYS A 17 -17.27 2.31 -27.25
CA LYS A 17 -17.36 1.87 -28.65
C LYS A 17 -16.44 2.63 -29.61
N PRO A 18 -16.39 3.98 -29.64
CA PRO A 18 -15.50 4.68 -30.55
C PRO A 18 -14.04 4.45 -30.19
N ILE A 19 -13.69 4.39 -28.89
CA ILE A 19 -12.31 4.15 -28.45
C ILE A 19 -11.85 2.76 -28.91
N ALA A 20 -12.66 1.72 -28.69
CA ALA A 20 -12.32 0.37 -29.17
C ALA A 20 -12.23 0.30 -30.70
N SER A 21 -13.10 1.01 -31.43
CA SER A 21 -13.06 1.06 -32.89
C SER A 21 -11.80 1.77 -33.41
N GLN A 22 -11.39 2.88 -32.80
CA GLN A 22 -10.19 3.62 -33.17
C GLN A 22 -8.93 2.81 -32.87
N ILE A 23 -8.87 2.15 -31.71
CA ILE A 23 -7.76 1.28 -31.35
C ILE A 23 -7.63 0.10 -32.32
N LYS A 24 -8.75 -0.48 -32.78
CA LYS A 24 -8.73 -1.53 -33.81
C LYS A 24 -8.22 -1.02 -35.16
N ALA A 25 -8.58 0.20 -35.57
CA ALA A 25 -8.04 0.80 -36.79
C ALA A 25 -6.53 1.06 -36.69
N GLN A 26 -6.09 1.65 -35.58
CA GLN A 26 -4.69 1.92 -35.29
C GLN A 26 -3.83 0.64 -35.19
N ALA A 27 -4.39 -0.47 -34.69
CA ALA A 27 -3.72 -1.77 -34.67
C ALA A 27 -3.54 -2.40 -36.05
N ARG A 28 -4.27 -1.94 -37.07
CA ARG A 28 -4.04 -2.36 -38.46
C ARG A 28 -3.03 -1.46 -39.16
N GLU A 29 -3.00 -0.18 -38.80
CA GLU A 29 -2.09 0.82 -39.38
C GLU A 29 -0.67 0.75 -38.82
N HIS A 30 -0.50 0.36 -37.55
CA HIS A 30 0.80 0.33 -36.89
C HIS A 30 1.20 -1.06 -36.39
N GLU A 31 2.29 -1.60 -36.96
CA GLU A 31 2.80 -2.92 -36.59
C GLU A 31 3.31 -3.01 -35.14
N ARG A 32 3.95 -1.94 -34.63
CA ARG A 32 4.40 -1.89 -33.24
C ARG A 32 3.23 -2.01 -32.28
N PHE A 33 2.16 -1.28 -32.55
CA PHE A 33 0.95 -1.31 -31.75
C PHE A 33 0.22 -2.65 -31.87
N ARG A 34 0.16 -3.23 -33.08
CA ARG A 34 -0.31 -4.60 -33.30
C ARG A 34 0.41 -5.61 -32.42
N ASN A 35 1.74 -5.57 -32.38
CA ASN A 35 2.55 -6.48 -31.56
C ASN A 35 2.28 -6.32 -30.07
N ILE A 36 2.05 -5.08 -29.61
CA ILE A 36 1.65 -4.80 -28.22
C ILE A 36 0.27 -5.43 -27.92
N CYS A 37 -0.73 -5.22 -28.78
CA CYS A 37 -2.05 -5.83 -28.64
C CYS A 37 -1.98 -7.36 -28.60
N VAL A 38 -1.21 -7.96 -29.52
CA VAL A 38 -1.05 -9.41 -29.61
C VAL A 38 -0.33 -9.97 -28.38
N SER A 39 0.77 -9.34 -27.95
CA SER A 39 1.53 -9.78 -26.78
C SER A 39 0.69 -9.71 -25.50
N MET A 40 -0.09 -8.65 -25.33
CA MET A 40 -0.95 -8.48 -24.16
C MET A 40 -2.14 -9.45 -24.18
N ALA A 41 -2.77 -9.65 -25.33
CA ALA A 41 -3.83 -10.65 -25.47
C ALA A 41 -3.32 -12.07 -25.21
N GLN A 42 -2.10 -12.39 -25.67
CA GLN A 42 -1.46 -13.68 -25.37
C GLN A 42 -1.09 -13.81 -23.89
N ALA A 43 -0.60 -12.75 -23.25
CA ALA A 43 -0.30 -12.74 -21.82
C ALA A 43 -1.56 -12.98 -20.98
N LEU A 44 -2.64 -12.26 -21.29
CA LEU A 44 -3.94 -12.44 -20.64
C LEU A 44 -4.51 -13.83 -20.87
N HIS A 45 -4.42 -14.35 -22.09
CA HIS A 45 -4.88 -15.71 -22.38
C HIS A 45 -4.08 -16.76 -21.60
N ARG A 46 -2.75 -16.59 -21.52
CA ARG A 46 -1.89 -17.47 -20.72
C ARG A 46 -2.23 -17.39 -19.23
N PHE A 47 -2.52 -16.19 -18.74
CA PHE A 47 -2.90 -15.97 -17.35
C PHE A 47 -4.26 -16.59 -17.01
N ASP A 48 -5.29 -16.33 -17.83
CA ASP A 48 -6.64 -16.91 -17.67
C ASP A 48 -6.58 -18.46 -17.70
N MET A 49 -5.88 -19.05 -18.67
CA MET A 49 -5.70 -20.51 -18.70
C MET A 49 -4.92 -21.03 -17.50
N ARG A 50 -3.88 -20.32 -17.05
CA ARG A 50 -3.11 -20.71 -15.85
C ARG A 50 -3.99 -20.70 -14.60
N LEU A 51 -4.83 -19.69 -14.43
CA LEU A 51 -5.75 -19.60 -13.29
C LEU A 51 -6.83 -20.69 -13.35
N ARG A 52 -7.42 -20.94 -14.52
CA ARG A 52 -8.42 -22.01 -14.69
C ARG A 52 -7.85 -23.39 -14.41
N LEU A 53 -6.66 -23.68 -14.94
CA LEU A 53 -5.98 -24.95 -14.71
C LEU A 53 -5.51 -25.07 -13.25
N GLY A 54 -5.10 -23.95 -12.65
CA GLY A 54 -4.78 -23.86 -11.23
C GLY A 54 -5.97 -24.19 -10.32
N SER A 55 -7.15 -23.63 -10.58
CA SER A 55 -8.32 -23.87 -9.74
C SER A 55 -8.88 -25.29 -9.88
N ILE A 56 -8.86 -25.86 -11.08
CA ILE A 56 -9.25 -27.26 -11.32
C ILE A 56 -8.29 -28.21 -10.59
N ARG A 57 -7.00 -27.90 -10.56
CA ARG A 57 -6.02 -28.71 -9.82
C ARG A 57 -6.20 -28.60 -8.32
N ASP A 58 -6.38 -27.40 -7.77
CA ASP A 58 -6.49 -27.20 -6.33
C ASP A 58 -7.76 -27.89 -5.76
N SER A 59 -8.85 -27.87 -6.53
CA SER A 59 -10.06 -28.66 -6.22
C SER A 59 -9.84 -30.17 -6.32
N ALA A 60 -9.19 -30.66 -7.38
CA ALA A 60 -8.89 -32.10 -7.50
C ALA A 60 -7.87 -32.59 -6.45
N ALA A 61 -6.88 -31.77 -6.11
CA ALA A 61 -5.86 -32.09 -5.11
C ALA A 61 -6.44 -32.07 -3.69
N SER A 62 -7.32 -31.10 -3.36
CA SER A 62 -8.03 -31.07 -2.08
C SER A 62 -8.97 -32.26 -1.92
N GLN A 63 -9.69 -32.65 -2.98
CA GLN A 63 -10.53 -33.86 -2.96
C GLN A 63 -9.72 -35.14 -2.77
N ARG A 64 -8.58 -35.29 -3.46
CA ARG A 64 -7.69 -36.46 -3.29
C ARG A 64 -7.06 -36.52 -1.90
N ARG A 65 -6.69 -35.37 -1.33
CA ARG A 65 -6.21 -35.27 0.06
C ARG A 65 -7.29 -35.66 1.07
N ALA A 66 -8.52 -35.18 0.87
CA ALA A 66 -9.65 -35.54 1.72
C ALA A 66 -10.00 -37.04 1.64
N ALA A 67 -9.92 -37.64 0.45
CA ALA A 67 -10.13 -39.08 0.26
C ALA A 67 -9.02 -39.93 0.88
N ALA A 68 -7.75 -39.57 0.66
CA ALA A 68 -6.60 -40.26 1.25
C ALA A 68 -6.57 -40.13 2.77
N GLU A 69 -6.98 -38.99 3.32
CA GLU A 69 -7.11 -38.81 4.77
C GLU A 69 -8.30 -39.60 5.33
N ALA A 70 -9.42 -39.69 4.62
CA ALA A 70 -10.54 -40.55 5.01
C ALA A 70 -10.14 -42.04 5.02
N GLU A 71 -9.33 -42.48 4.07
CA GLU A 71 -8.76 -43.83 4.03
C GLU A 71 -7.74 -44.05 5.14
N ALA A 72 -6.85 -43.09 5.41
CA ALA A 72 -5.91 -43.14 6.53
C ALA A 72 -6.63 -43.14 7.89
N ARG A 73 -7.76 -42.43 8.02
CA ARG A 73 -8.59 -42.41 9.24
C ARG A 73 -9.29 -43.76 9.48
N LYS A 74 -9.65 -44.51 8.43
CA LYS A 74 -10.23 -45.87 8.58
C LYS A 74 -9.25 -46.89 9.16
N HIS A 75 -7.95 -46.67 9.01
CA HIS A 75 -6.89 -47.57 9.51
C HIS A 75 -6.24 -47.09 10.81
N LYS A 76 -6.73 -46.00 11.43
CA LYS A 76 -6.27 -45.56 12.75
C LYS A 76 -7.09 -46.27 13.84
N PRO A 77 -6.49 -47.16 14.66
CA PRO A 77 -7.20 -47.80 15.75
C PRO A 77 -7.53 -46.76 16.84
N SER A 78 -8.81 -46.66 17.20
CA SER A 78 -9.35 -45.68 18.17
C SER A 78 -9.06 -46.04 19.64
N MET A 79 -8.35 -47.13 19.94
CA MET A 79 -7.97 -47.50 21.30
C MET A 79 -6.53 -48.05 21.36
N PRO A 80 -5.79 -47.82 22.46
CA PRO A 80 -4.38 -48.14 22.56
C PRO A 80 -4.19 -49.63 22.86
N THR A 81 -4.29 -50.49 21.84
CA THR A 81 -4.09 -51.93 21.96
C THR A 81 -2.81 -52.37 21.23
N VAL A 82 -2.15 -53.42 21.74
CA VAL A 82 -0.86 -53.95 21.26
C VAL A 82 -0.95 -54.38 19.79
N LYS A 83 -0.06 -53.85 18.95
CA LYS A 83 -0.11 -53.91 17.48
C LYS A 83 0.10 -55.32 16.93
N ASN A 84 -0.75 -55.75 16.00
CA ASN A 84 -0.45 -56.84 15.07
C ASN A 84 0.40 -56.31 13.91
N ALA A 85 1.46 -57.02 13.52
CA ALA A 85 2.42 -56.60 12.50
C ALA A 85 1.83 -56.39 11.09
N SER A 86 0.60 -56.87 10.83
CA SER A 86 -0.12 -56.67 9.58
C SER A 86 -0.78 -55.29 9.46
N GLU A 87 -1.29 -54.75 10.55
CA GLU A 87 -1.98 -53.45 10.57
C GLU A 87 -1.01 -52.28 10.46
N THR A 88 0.21 -52.44 11.01
CA THR A 88 1.29 -51.46 10.86
C THR A 88 1.81 -51.39 9.43
N LYS A 89 1.91 -52.53 8.73
CA LYS A 89 2.31 -52.57 7.32
C LYS A 89 1.25 -51.94 6.41
N ALA A 90 -0.04 -52.21 6.68
CA ALA A 90 -1.13 -51.57 5.95
C ALA A 90 -1.21 -50.06 6.19
N ALA A 91 -0.93 -49.59 7.41
CA ALA A 91 -0.88 -48.17 7.74
C ALA A 91 0.32 -47.46 7.09
N GLU A 92 1.51 -48.06 7.11
CA GLU A 92 2.69 -47.52 6.43
C GLU A 92 2.50 -47.46 4.91
N GLU A 93 1.87 -48.46 4.30
CA GLU A 93 1.57 -48.44 2.86
C GLU A 93 0.53 -47.37 2.50
N ALA A 94 -0.47 -47.15 3.35
CA ALA A 94 -1.45 -46.07 3.16
C ALA A 94 -0.77 -44.69 3.30
N GLU A 95 0.14 -44.53 4.25
CA GLU A 95 0.93 -43.31 4.41
C GLU A 95 1.94 -43.10 3.27
N ALA A 96 2.57 -44.16 2.78
CA ALA A 96 3.48 -44.10 1.63
C ALA A 96 2.72 -43.72 0.34
N LYS A 97 1.51 -44.27 0.14
CA LYS A 97 0.61 -43.88 -0.96
C LYS A 97 0.13 -42.44 -0.81
N ALA A 98 -0.17 -41.97 0.40
CA ALA A 98 -0.55 -40.58 0.65
C ALA A 98 0.61 -39.61 0.39
N LYS A 99 1.84 -39.96 0.78
CA LYS A 99 3.05 -39.18 0.53
C LYS A 99 3.40 -39.15 -0.97
N ALA A 100 3.32 -40.28 -1.66
CA ALA A 100 3.53 -40.35 -3.10
C ALA A 100 2.48 -39.55 -3.89
N ALA A 101 1.20 -39.61 -3.49
CA ALA A 101 0.13 -38.80 -4.09
C ALA A 101 0.31 -37.29 -3.83
N ALA A 102 0.86 -36.91 -2.67
CA ALA A 102 1.19 -35.52 -2.36
C ALA A 102 2.39 -35.01 -3.19
N GLU A 103 3.39 -35.87 -3.44
CA GLU A 103 4.56 -35.56 -4.26
C GLU A 103 4.22 -35.48 -5.75
N GLU A 104 3.35 -36.36 -6.26
CA GLU A 104 2.82 -36.28 -7.62
C GLU A 104 1.98 -35.01 -7.82
N ALA A 105 1.16 -34.65 -6.83
CA ALA A 105 0.44 -33.38 -6.80
C ALA A 105 1.39 -32.18 -6.66
N ALA A 106 2.63 -32.32 -6.22
CA ALA A 106 3.58 -31.23 -6.09
C ALA A 106 4.34 -30.91 -7.39
N LYS A 107 4.37 -31.81 -8.38
CA LYS A 107 5.12 -31.57 -9.63
C LYS A 107 4.50 -30.43 -10.47
N PRO A 108 5.28 -29.41 -10.88
CA PRO A 108 4.80 -28.34 -11.75
C PRO A 108 4.67 -28.86 -13.19
N GLN A 109 3.45 -28.98 -13.69
CA GLN A 109 3.17 -29.34 -15.09
C GLN A 109 3.24 -28.09 -15.96
N HIS A 110 4.07 -28.13 -17.02
CA HIS A 110 4.20 -27.00 -17.96
C HIS A 110 3.10 -27.07 -19.03
N TYR A 111 2.04 -26.27 -18.88
CA TYR A 111 0.96 -26.19 -19.86
C TYR A 111 1.43 -25.45 -21.12
N ARG A 112 1.55 -26.16 -22.25
CA ARG A 112 1.74 -25.55 -23.57
C ARG A 112 0.41 -24.99 -24.09
N ILE A 113 0.11 -23.76 -23.73
CA ILE A 113 -1.09 -23.05 -24.18
C ILE A 113 -0.90 -22.63 -25.64
N ARG A 114 -1.84 -22.99 -26.52
CA ARG A 114 -1.81 -22.59 -27.93
C ARG A 114 -2.03 -21.06 -28.03
N PRO A 115 -1.22 -20.33 -28.80
CA PRO A 115 -1.45 -18.90 -28.98
C PRO A 115 -2.77 -18.66 -29.74
N LEU A 116 -3.45 -17.56 -29.42
CA LEU A 116 -4.62 -17.10 -30.17
C LEU A 116 -4.22 -16.74 -31.61
N SER A 117 -5.17 -16.88 -32.53
CA SER A 117 -5.03 -16.33 -33.88
C SER A 117 -4.83 -14.81 -33.81
N GLU A 118 -4.04 -14.27 -34.74
CA GLU A 118 -3.65 -12.86 -34.74
C GLU A 118 -4.88 -11.93 -34.72
N SER A 119 -5.90 -12.22 -35.54
CA SER A 119 -7.13 -11.41 -35.59
C SER A 119 -7.86 -11.36 -34.25
N LYS A 120 -7.96 -12.49 -33.55
CA LYS A 120 -8.63 -12.57 -32.24
C LYS A 120 -7.79 -11.92 -31.15
N ALA A 121 -6.47 -12.06 -31.24
CA ALA A 121 -5.54 -11.41 -30.33
C ALA A 121 -5.61 -9.88 -30.46
N ILE A 122 -5.71 -9.34 -31.67
CA ILE A 122 -5.87 -7.90 -31.91
C ILE A 122 -7.19 -7.40 -31.31
N GLU A 123 -8.30 -8.11 -31.56
CA GLU A 123 -9.60 -7.70 -31.03
C GLU A 123 -9.66 -7.74 -29.50
N SER A 124 -9.18 -8.83 -28.89
CA SER A 124 -9.12 -8.97 -27.43
C SER A 124 -8.15 -7.96 -26.81
N GLY A 125 -6.99 -7.73 -27.43
CA GLY A 125 -6.00 -6.76 -26.98
C GLY A 125 -6.53 -5.33 -27.05
N ALA A 126 -7.21 -4.97 -28.14
CA ALA A 126 -7.82 -3.66 -28.30
C ALA A 126 -8.90 -3.38 -27.24
N ASN A 127 -9.80 -4.34 -27.00
CA ASN A 127 -10.82 -4.20 -25.96
C ASN A 127 -10.17 -4.03 -24.59
N PHE A 128 -9.17 -4.85 -24.25
CA PHE A 128 -8.46 -4.76 -22.98
C PHE A 128 -7.75 -3.42 -22.77
N ILE A 129 -7.10 -2.87 -23.80
CA ILE A 129 -6.44 -1.55 -23.73
C ILE A 129 -7.48 -0.46 -23.47
N SER A 130 -8.60 -0.48 -24.21
CA SER A 130 -9.65 0.53 -24.06
C SER A 130 -10.28 0.50 -22.67
N GLU A 131 -10.53 -0.71 -22.16
CA GLU A 131 -11.13 -0.91 -20.84
C GLU A 131 -10.14 -0.53 -19.73
N SER A 132 -8.88 -0.98 -19.83
CA SER A 132 -7.83 -0.64 -18.87
C SER A 132 -7.57 0.86 -18.81
N PHE A 133 -7.59 1.54 -19.96
CA PHE A 133 -7.45 2.99 -20.01
C PHE A 133 -8.60 3.69 -19.28
N LEU A 134 -9.86 3.28 -19.54
CA LEU A 134 -11.02 3.84 -18.85
C LEU A 134 -10.97 3.57 -17.34
N PHE A 135 -10.58 2.36 -16.92
CA PHE A 135 -10.43 2.03 -15.49
C PHE A 135 -9.29 2.78 -14.83
N LEU A 136 -8.16 2.98 -15.51
CA LEU A 136 -7.03 3.74 -14.98
C LEU A 136 -7.40 5.22 -14.82
N VAL A 137 -8.07 5.82 -15.81
CA VAL A 137 -8.54 7.21 -15.71
C VAL A 137 -9.60 7.34 -14.62
N ALA A 138 -10.63 6.48 -14.61
CA ALA A 138 -11.71 6.55 -13.61
C ALA A 138 -11.21 6.23 -12.19
N GLY A 139 -10.47 5.14 -12.02
CA GLY A 139 -9.88 4.74 -10.75
C GLY A 139 -8.81 5.71 -10.28
N GLY A 140 -8.00 6.23 -11.21
CA GLY A 140 -7.01 7.27 -10.95
C GLY A 140 -7.65 8.56 -10.45
N LEU A 141 -8.76 9.01 -11.05
CA LEU A 141 -9.51 10.16 -10.55
C LEU A 141 -10.09 9.94 -9.16
N ILE A 142 -10.62 8.74 -8.88
CA ILE A 142 -11.16 8.41 -7.56
C ILE A 142 -10.04 8.37 -6.51
N LEU A 143 -8.92 7.71 -6.80
CA LEU A 143 -7.77 7.65 -5.90
C LEU A 143 -7.13 9.02 -5.70
N PHE A 144 -7.03 9.82 -6.76
CA PHE A 144 -6.51 11.18 -6.70
C PHE A 144 -7.41 12.07 -5.84
N GLU A 145 -8.72 12.01 -6.05
CA GLU A 145 -9.68 12.75 -5.22
C GLU A 145 -9.68 12.26 -3.78
N SER A 146 -9.58 10.95 -3.55
CA SER A 146 -9.47 10.37 -2.21
C SER A 146 -8.20 10.84 -1.51
N TRP A 147 -7.04 10.79 -2.17
CA TRP A 147 -5.77 11.26 -1.63
C TRP A 147 -5.83 12.77 -1.32
N ARG A 148 -6.36 13.56 -2.25
CA ARG A 148 -6.54 15.01 -2.09
C ARG A 148 -7.53 15.36 -0.98
N SER A 149 -8.61 14.60 -0.83
CA SER A 149 -9.63 14.79 0.22
C SER A 149 -9.08 14.43 1.59
N ARG A 150 -8.37 13.31 1.70
CA ARG A 150 -7.73 12.85 2.95
C ARG A 150 -6.78 13.90 3.52
N ASN A 151 -6.02 14.58 2.65
CA ASN A 151 -5.11 15.63 3.10
C ASN A 151 -5.85 16.81 3.75
N LYS A 152 -7.02 17.19 3.22
CA LYS A 152 -7.86 18.25 3.80
C LYS A 152 -8.54 17.83 5.09
N GLU A 153 -8.90 16.56 5.19
CA GLU A 153 -9.49 16.02 6.41
C GLU A 153 -8.45 15.92 7.54
N SER A 154 -7.20 15.54 7.24
CA SER A 154 -6.09 15.52 8.21
C SER A 154 -5.88 16.89 8.85
N THR A 155 -5.72 17.95 8.05
CA THR A 155 -5.53 19.32 8.58
C THR A 155 -6.72 19.79 9.42
N ARG A 156 -7.96 19.38 9.06
CA ARG A 156 -9.14 19.68 9.87
C ARG A 156 -9.15 18.92 11.19
N ARG A 157 -8.74 17.65 11.19
CA ARG A 157 -8.63 16.81 12.40
C ARG A 157 -7.55 17.36 13.33
N GLU A 158 -6.36 17.67 12.81
CA GLU A 158 -5.28 18.33 13.54
C GLU A 158 -5.73 19.65 14.18
N GLY A 159 -6.50 20.47 13.45
CA GLY A 159 -7.05 21.72 13.98
C GLY A 159 -8.12 21.54 15.07
N VAL A 160 -8.90 20.45 15.02
CA VAL A 160 -9.88 20.12 16.08
C VAL A 160 -9.18 19.57 17.31
N GLU A 161 -8.20 18.68 17.13
CA GLU A 161 -7.37 18.12 18.19
C GLU A 161 -6.61 19.22 18.94
N GLY A 162 -6.04 20.20 18.22
CA GLY A 162 -5.40 21.36 18.86
C GLY A 162 -6.35 22.19 19.74
N ARG A 163 -7.60 22.41 19.29
CA ARG A 163 -8.61 23.12 20.09
C ARG A 163 -9.06 22.33 21.31
N LEU A 164 -9.17 21.01 21.18
CA LEU A 164 -9.49 20.13 22.31
C LEU A 164 -8.37 20.20 23.36
N ALA A 165 -7.11 20.09 22.93
CA ALA A 165 -5.97 20.19 23.83
C ALA A 165 -5.88 21.56 24.54
N GLU A 166 -6.15 22.66 23.83
CA GLU A 166 -6.20 24.00 24.43
C GLU A 166 -7.33 24.13 25.47
N LEU A 167 -8.52 23.61 25.15
CA LEU A 167 -9.65 23.61 26.08
C LEU A 167 -9.34 22.78 27.33
N GLU A 168 -8.81 21.56 27.17
CA GLU A 168 -8.38 20.71 28.27
C GLU A 168 -7.32 21.39 29.15
N GLN A 169 -6.34 22.07 28.54
CA GLN A 169 -5.33 22.83 29.30
C GLN A 169 -5.96 24.00 30.07
N SER A 170 -6.89 24.73 29.45
CA SER A 170 -7.58 25.85 30.12
C SER A 170 -8.42 25.35 31.29
N GLU A 171 -9.05 24.19 31.15
CA GLU A 171 -9.85 23.56 32.18
C GLU A 171 -8.98 23.07 33.33
N GLN A 172 -7.87 22.42 33.02
CA GLN A 172 -6.89 21.97 34.00
C GLN A 172 -6.25 23.14 34.77
N ALA A 173 -5.95 24.25 34.08
CA ALA A 173 -5.43 25.47 34.70
C ALA A 173 -6.47 26.12 35.63
N ALA A 174 -7.74 26.18 35.22
CA ALA A 174 -8.83 26.68 36.04
C ALA A 174 -9.03 25.81 37.30
N ARG A 175 -9.03 24.48 37.14
CA ARG A 175 -9.07 23.53 38.26
C ARG A 175 -7.89 23.75 39.22
N GLY A 176 -6.67 23.89 38.71
CA GLY A 176 -5.47 24.17 39.51
C GLY A 176 -5.54 25.50 40.28
N ALA A 177 -6.07 26.56 39.66
CA ALA A 177 -6.25 27.86 40.30
C ALA A 177 -7.25 27.78 41.47
N LEU A 178 -8.35 27.04 41.31
CA LEU A 178 -9.34 26.83 42.38
C LEU A 178 -8.72 26.12 43.60
N VAL A 179 -7.90 25.09 43.37
CA VAL A 179 -7.19 24.37 44.43
C VAL A 179 -6.20 25.27 45.16
N ALA A 180 -5.49 26.15 44.44
CA ALA A 180 -4.58 27.11 45.06
C ALA A 180 -5.34 28.10 45.97
N LEU A 181 -6.48 28.60 45.51
CA LEU A 181 -7.32 29.55 46.25
C LEU A 181 -7.94 28.92 47.51
N GLU A 182 -8.33 27.65 47.45
CA GLU A 182 -8.79 26.90 48.63
C GLU A 182 -7.69 26.81 49.70
N LYS A 183 -6.44 26.55 49.31
CA LYS A 183 -5.30 26.51 50.24
C LYS A 183 -5.07 27.85 50.92
N GLU A 184 -5.17 28.95 50.18
CA GLU A 184 -5.03 30.30 50.75
C GLU A 184 -6.15 30.62 51.74
N LEU A 185 -7.40 30.28 51.42
CA LEU A 185 -8.52 30.45 52.34
C LEU A 185 -8.34 29.63 53.63
N LEU A 186 -7.87 28.38 53.52
CA LEU A 186 -7.57 27.55 54.68
C LEU A 186 -6.46 28.15 55.55
N GLN A 187 -5.41 28.71 54.94
CA GLN A 187 -4.35 29.40 55.67
C GLN A 187 -4.85 30.66 56.39
N LEU A 188 -5.68 31.48 55.72
CA LEU A 188 -6.25 32.68 56.32
C LEU A 188 -7.19 32.33 57.48
N ARG A 189 -8.01 31.28 57.32
CA ARG A 189 -8.88 30.77 58.37
C ARG A 189 -8.07 30.28 59.58
N ALA A 190 -6.99 29.53 59.35
CA ALA A 190 -6.10 29.07 60.42
C ALA A 190 -5.45 30.23 61.19
N LYS A 191 -5.05 31.30 60.50
CA LYS A 191 -4.49 32.51 61.13
C LYS A 191 -5.51 33.29 61.98
N HIS A 192 -6.79 33.27 61.60
CA HIS A 192 -7.85 34.03 62.29
C HIS A 192 -8.54 33.24 63.43
N GLY A 193 -8.15 31.99 63.69
CA GLY A 193 -8.63 31.23 64.85
C GLY A 193 -10.11 30.83 64.83
N ASP A 194 -10.81 31.04 63.71
CA ASP A 194 -12.24 30.76 63.57
C ASP A 194 -12.45 29.32 63.08
N MET A 195 -12.68 28.39 64.01
CA MET A 195 -12.97 26.99 63.73
C MET A 195 -14.45 26.70 64.00
N PRO A 196 -15.30 26.51 62.98
CA PRO A 196 -16.63 26.00 63.21
C PRO A 196 -16.58 24.51 63.54
N LYS A 197 -17.20 24.13 64.66
CA LYS A 197 -17.69 22.77 64.90
C LYS A 197 -18.86 22.52 63.95
N MET A 198 -18.61 22.15 62.70
CA MET A 198 -19.42 21.21 61.90
C MET A 198 -18.93 21.16 60.44
N SER A 199 -18.91 19.91 59.96
CA SER A 199 -18.70 19.40 58.61
C SER A 199 -17.38 19.70 57.88
N SER A 200 -16.54 18.67 57.88
CA SER A 200 -15.53 18.34 56.85
C SER A 200 -16.15 18.14 55.45
N GLN A 201 -16.98 19.06 54.99
CA GLN A 201 -17.48 19.06 53.62
C GLN A 201 -16.43 19.76 52.76
N ARG A 202 -15.57 18.92 52.17
CA ARG A 202 -14.79 19.15 50.95
C ARG A 202 -15.44 20.28 50.13
N ILE A 203 -14.80 21.44 50.06
CA ILE A 203 -15.41 22.66 49.51
C ILE A 203 -15.44 22.61 47.97
N LEU A 204 -14.52 21.86 47.36
CA LEU A 204 -14.47 21.56 45.94
C LEU A 204 -14.88 20.10 45.68
N ALA A 205 -15.56 19.87 44.55
CA ALA A 205 -16.01 18.55 44.13
C ALA A 205 -14.81 17.57 43.97
N PRO A 206 -15.00 16.26 44.22
CA PRO A 206 -13.92 15.26 44.09
C PRO A 206 -13.22 15.28 42.72
N GLU A 207 -13.95 15.64 41.67
CA GLU A 207 -13.47 15.74 40.27
C GLU A 207 -12.38 16.81 40.05
N ILE A 208 -12.22 17.76 40.97
CA ILE A 208 -11.19 18.81 40.89
C ILE A 208 -9.86 18.31 41.49
N TYR A 209 -9.93 17.31 42.39
CA TYR A 209 -8.79 16.70 43.07
C TYR A 209 -8.32 15.40 42.42
N GLU A 210 -9.23 14.65 41.81
CA GLU A 210 -8.90 13.54 40.95
C GLU A 210 -8.31 14.12 39.66
N GLN A 211 -6.98 14.20 39.64
CA GLN A 211 -6.24 14.00 38.41
C GLN A 211 -6.94 12.86 37.66
N ALA A 212 -7.54 13.18 36.52
CA ALA A 212 -8.14 12.19 35.65
C ALA A 212 -7.15 11.02 35.59
N PRO A 213 -7.56 9.78 35.89
CA PRO A 213 -6.65 8.65 35.80
C PRO A 213 -5.97 8.76 34.45
N GLU A 214 -4.64 8.54 34.43
CA GLU A 214 -3.89 8.39 33.18
C GLU A 214 -4.81 7.63 32.23
N VAL A 215 -5.14 8.26 31.10
CA VAL A 215 -5.85 7.60 30.03
C VAL A 215 -4.93 6.47 29.63
N ASP A 216 -5.17 5.28 30.20
CA ASP A 216 -4.56 4.05 29.76
C ASP A 216 -4.73 4.06 28.25
N GLU A 217 -3.60 4.11 27.56
CA GLU A 217 -3.53 4.13 26.12
C GLU A 217 -4.55 3.13 25.58
N PRO A 218 -5.47 3.54 24.68
CA PRO A 218 -6.27 2.56 23.99
C PRO A 218 -5.28 1.78 23.14
N ALA A 219 -4.88 0.61 23.65
CA ALA A 219 -4.02 -0.36 23.02
C ALA A 219 -4.44 -0.44 21.55
N VAL A 220 -3.66 0.21 20.69
CA VAL A 220 -3.93 0.27 19.27
C VAL A 220 -3.96 -1.18 18.84
N ALA A 221 -5.17 -1.65 18.54
CA ALA A 221 -5.37 -2.99 18.06
C ALA A 221 -4.36 -3.19 16.94
N GLN A 222 -3.42 -4.11 17.17
CA GLN A 222 -2.57 -4.71 16.15
C GLN A 222 -3.43 -5.55 15.20
N GLY A 223 -4.47 -4.93 14.65
CA GLY A 223 -5.47 -5.53 13.80
C GLY A 223 -5.05 -5.28 12.37
N TRP A 224 -4.70 -6.35 11.67
CA TRP A 224 -4.54 -6.54 10.22
C TRP A 224 -3.70 -5.52 9.41
N LEU A 225 -3.88 -4.22 9.58
CA LEU A 225 -3.14 -3.17 8.87
C LEU A 225 -1.64 -3.21 9.21
N SER A 226 -1.26 -3.51 10.46
CA SER A 226 0.15 -3.69 10.84
C SER A 226 0.79 -4.94 10.20
N ARG A 227 -0.01 -5.98 9.94
CA ARG A 227 0.43 -7.14 9.16
C ARG A 227 0.61 -6.77 7.70
N VAL A 228 -0.31 -5.99 7.11
CA VAL A 228 -0.20 -5.54 5.71
C VAL A 228 0.99 -4.57 5.52
N SER A 229 1.24 -3.67 6.47
CA SER A 229 2.39 -2.75 6.40
C SER A 229 3.72 -3.49 6.46
N SER A 230 3.84 -4.55 7.26
CA SER A 230 5.08 -5.37 7.31
C SER A 230 5.45 -6.01 5.97
N TYR A 231 4.47 -6.36 5.13
CA TYR A 231 4.73 -6.89 3.78
C TYR A 231 5.11 -5.79 2.77
N LEU A 232 4.69 -4.55 2.99
CA LEU A 232 5.03 -3.40 2.14
C LEU A 232 6.40 -2.80 2.52
N THR A 233 6.75 -2.74 3.81
CA THR A 233 8.04 -2.19 4.27
C THR A 233 9.23 -3.07 3.88
N PHE A 234 9.04 -4.38 3.71
CA PHE A 234 10.09 -5.29 3.23
C PHE A 234 10.53 -4.99 1.78
N ALA A 235 9.69 -4.34 0.97
CA ALA A 235 10.05 -3.94 -0.40
C ALA A 235 10.95 -2.69 -0.47
N GLN A 236 11.18 -1.99 0.65
CA GLN A 236 11.92 -0.71 0.69
C GLN A 236 13.30 -0.80 1.37
N SER A 237 13.71 -1.96 1.90
CA SER A 237 15.01 -2.12 2.59
C SER A 237 16.18 -2.59 1.72
N SER A 238 16.00 -2.68 0.41
CA SER A 238 17.12 -2.98 -0.51
C SER A 238 17.72 -1.71 -1.13
N GLU A 239 18.07 -0.73 -0.30
CA GLU A 239 19.11 0.23 -0.69
C GLU A 239 19.72 0.90 0.55
N LYS A 240 20.82 0.34 1.04
CA LYS A 240 21.73 1.07 1.93
C LYS A 240 23.17 0.72 1.60
N THR A 241 23.70 1.45 0.63
CA THR A 241 25.13 1.68 0.41
C THR A 241 25.75 2.27 1.69
N PRO A 242 26.90 1.77 2.19
CA PRO A 242 27.51 2.27 3.41
C PRO A 242 28.64 3.26 3.11
N GLU A 243 28.71 4.35 3.88
CA GLU A 243 29.85 5.27 4.06
C GLU A 243 29.58 6.04 5.39
N PRO A 244 30.58 6.61 6.10
CA PRO A 244 31.96 6.16 6.33
C PRO A 244 32.32 6.17 7.83
N ALA A 245 33.42 5.50 8.21
CA ALA A 245 34.04 5.61 9.53
C ALA A 245 35.40 6.32 9.42
N SER A 246 35.61 7.30 10.28
CA SER A 246 36.81 8.13 10.43
C SER A 246 37.90 7.46 11.25
N ASP A 247 39.17 7.56 10.82
CA ASP A 247 40.32 7.77 11.73
C ASP A 247 41.61 8.22 10.97
N VAL A 248 42.08 9.42 11.37
CA VAL A 248 43.44 9.97 11.58
C VAL A 248 44.63 9.74 10.58
N GLN A 249 45.20 10.89 10.16
CA GLN A 249 46.50 11.24 9.49
C GLN A 249 47.79 10.66 10.16
N PRO A 250 49.07 10.85 9.67
CA PRO A 250 49.62 11.86 8.71
C PRO A 250 50.75 11.40 7.73
N THR A 251 51.19 12.34 6.87
CA THR A 251 52.59 12.66 6.42
C THR A 251 52.90 12.77 4.91
N ALA A 252 53.43 13.95 4.56
CA ALA A 252 54.55 14.28 3.63
C ALA A 252 54.37 14.33 2.10
N ASP A 253 54.51 15.57 1.61
CA ASP A 253 55.39 16.06 0.52
C ASP A 253 55.09 15.81 -0.99
N LYS A 254 54.80 16.94 -1.66
CA LYS A 254 55.62 17.64 -2.71
C LYS A 254 54.98 17.88 -4.09
N ALA A 255 55.26 19.11 -4.56
CA ALA A 255 55.24 19.66 -5.94
C ALA A 255 53.86 20.03 -6.53
N VAL A 256 53.48 21.32 -6.64
CA VAL A 256 54.01 22.41 -7.50
C VAL A 256 53.88 22.11 -9.00
N SER A 257 52.94 22.78 -9.68
CA SER A 257 53.26 23.65 -10.84
C SER A 257 52.02 24.45 -11.27
N THR A 258 52.13 25.76 -11.09
CA THR A 258 51.31 26.82 -11.68
C THR A 258 52.04 27.37 -12.90
N THR A 259 51.33 27.57 -14.01
CA THR A 259 51.66 28.56 -15.07
C THR A 259 50.29 28.97 -15.67
N GLN A 260 49.71 30.15 -15.39
CA GLN A 260 49.98 31.48 -15.99
C GLN A 260 50.10 31.40 -17.54
N THR A 261 49.50 32.25 -18.38
CA THR A 261 49.35 33.72 -18.29
C THR A 261 48.50 34.24 -19.48
N SER A 262 47.73 35.32 -19.24
CA SER A 262 47.59 36.60 -20.03
C SER A 262 47.27 36.56 -21.55
N ASP A 263 46.64 37.55 -22.21
CA ASP A 263 45.91 38.79 -21.90
C ASP A 263 45.42 39.37 -23.24
N ALA A 264 44.51 40.35 -23.16
CA ALA A 264 44.27 41.45 -24.12
C ALA A 264 43.59 41.14 -25.48
N SER A 265 42.91 42.07 -26.16
CA SER A 265 42.19 43.33 -25.87
C SER A 265 41.66 43.83 -27.23
N ALA A 266 40.49 44.48 -27.21
CA ALA A 266 40.05 45.58 -28.09
C ALA A 266 39.88 45.43 -29.64
N ALA A 267 38.63 45.68 -30.07
CA ALA A 267 38.19 46.79 -30.94
C ALA A 267 38.37 46.78 -32.49
N THR A 268 37.20 46.82 -33.16
CA THR A 268 36.80 47.76 -34.25
C THR A 268 37.33 47.60 -35.69
N THR A 269 36.42 47.31 -36.65
CA THR A 269 36.04 48.18 -37.81
C THR A 269 35.59 47.40 -39.08
N ALA A 270 34.36 47.69 -39.48
CA ALA A 270 33.73 47.82 -40.81
C ALA A 270 34.40 47.37 -42.13
N GLN A 271 33.58 46.71 -42.97
CA GLN A 271 33.36 46.89 -44.43
C GLN A 271 32.24 45.88 -44.79
N GLY A 272 31.13 46.14 -45.49
CA GLY A 272 30.73 47.22 -46.38
C GLY A 272 30.44 46.64 -47.77
N THR A 273 29.16 46.42 -48.13
CA THR A 273 28.69 46.51 -49.54
C THR A 273 27.17 46.71 -49.58
N SER A 274 26.77 47.88 -50.05
CA SER A 274 25.42 48.26 -50.44
C SER A 274 25.39 48.52 -51.95
N SER A 275 24.38 48.01 -52.65
CA SER A 275 23.87 48.50 -53.95
C SER A 275 22.67 47.64 -54.35
N ALA A 276 21.57 48.10 -54.91
CA ALA A 276 21.00 49.42 -55.18
C ALA A 276 19.57 49.18 -55.74
N SER A 277 18.63 50.12 -55.53
CA SER A 277 17.73 50.75 -56.53
C SER A 277 16.80 49.84 -57.40
N LYS A 278 15.49 50.06 -57.62
CA LYS A 278 14.72 51.30 -57.77
C LYS A 278 13.20 50.99 -57.79
N SER A 279 12.42 52.00 -57.41
CA SER A 279 10.98 52.15 -57.59
C SER A 279 10.50 52.07 -59.05
N GLN A 280 9.39 51.36 -59.28
CA GLN A 280 8.14 51.87 -59.87
C GLN A 280 7.00 50.91 -59.50
#